data_AF-A0A6V8NHT3-F1
#
_entry.id   AF-A0A6V8NHT3-F1
#
_cell.length_a   1.000
_cell.length_b   1.000
_cell.length_c   1.000
_cell.angle_alpha   90.00
_cell.angle_beta   90.00
_cell.angle_gamma   90.00
#
_symmetry.space_group_name_H-M   'P 1'
#
loop_
_entity.id
_entity.type
_entity.pdbx_description
1 polymer ?
#
loop_
_entity_poly.entity_id
_entity_poly.type
_entity_poly.pdbx_seq_one_letter_code
_entity_poly.pdbx_strand_id
1 'polypeptide(L)'
;MVLTNLKRMRLRTALTAAGVIIGTAAIVTMVGIGSGLQKTTREQFESEATLTQISVFRGSFSRGGPFVSSTEESDALNKKAIDRIKDIEGVEAVVPNINVAIDLQVDGGVSSAYIVGVTEYSLEKLELKEGRKFRLKEMGSIVVGDRVAETFFNPKTEE
;
A
#
# COMPACT_ATOMS: atom_id res chain seq x y z
N MET A 1 17.77 8.78 56.54
CA MET A 1 18.82 9.82 56.55
C MET A 1 19.06 10.48 55.18
N VAL A 2 18.92 9.76 54.05
CA VAL A 2 19.16 10.30 52.68
C VAL A 2 17.98 11.14 52.13
N LEU A 3 16.73 10.69 52.35
CA LEU A 3 15.51 11.37 51.87
C LEU A 3 15.34 12.79 52.43
N THR A 4 15.77 13.04 53.67
CA THR A 4 15.72 14.35 54.32
C THR A 4 16.71 15.34 53.71
N ASN A 5 17.87 14.87 53.22
CA ASN A 5 18.87 15.72 52.53
C ASN A 5 18.39 16.14 51.13
N LEU A 6 17.76 15.24 50.38
CA LEU A 6 17.16 15.57 49.08
C LEU A 6 16.05 16.62 49.20
N LYS A 7 15.27 16.57 50.28
CA LYS A 7 14.20 17.52 50.57
C LYS A 7 14.71 18.94 50.91
N ARG A 8 16.02 19.11 51.20
CA ARG A 8 16.68 20.39 51.47
C ARG A 8 17.24 21.06 50.21
N MET A 9 17.56 20.30 49.17
CA MET A 9 18.08 20.78 47.88
C MET A 9 17.14 20.47 46.71
N ARG A 10 15.82 20.68 46.91
CA ARG A 10 14.75 20.25 45.99
C ARG A 10 14.95 20.69 44.55
N LEU A 11 15.43 21.91 44.32
CA LEU A 11 15.59 22.47 42.98
C LEU A 11 16.68 21.74 42.18
N ARG A 12 17.84 21.50 42.80
CA ARG A 12 18.99 20.87 42.14
C ARG A 12 18.71 19.40 41.87
N THR A 13 18.10 18.68 42.82
CA THR A 13 17.75 17.28 42.64
C THR A 13 16.63 17.10 41.61
N ALA A 14 15.62 17.98 41.60
CA ALA A 14 14.56 17.91 40.60
C ALA A 14 15.08 18.16 39.17
N LEU A 15 15.96 19.15 38.99
CA LEU A 15 16.49 19.50 37.67
C LEU A 15 17.40 18.40 37.09
N THR A 16 18.23 17.78 37.94
CA THR A 16 19.08 16.64 37.52
C THR A 16 18.26 15.39 37.23
N ALA A 17 17.25 15.08 38.04
CA ALA A 17 16.34 13.97 37.77
C ALA A 17 15.55 14.19 36.48
N ALA A 18 15.05 15.41 36.24
CA ALA A 18 14.33 15.76 35.02
C ALA A 18 15.23 15.59 33.77
N GLY A 19 16.49 16.03 33.84
CA GLY A 19 17.44 15.86 32.74
C GLY A 19 17.68 14.39 32.38
N VAL A 20 17.84 13.52 33.38
CA VAL A 20 18.00 12.06 33.15
C VAL A 20 16.73 11.43 32.58
N ILE A 21 15.54 11.81 33.08
CA ILE A 21 14.27 11.30 32.58
C ILE A 21 14.05 11.69 31.12
N ILE A 22 14.27 12.96 30.77
CA ILE A 22 14.12 13.44 29.39
C ILE A 22 15.14 12.76 28.46
N GLY A 23 16.40 12.63 28.90
CA GLY A 23 17.45 12.00 28.11
C GLY A 23 17.16 10.51 27.82
N THR A 24 16.79 9.75 28.86
CA THR A 24 16.44 8.33 28.69
C THR A 24 15.18 8.14 27.85
N ALA A 25 14.15 8.98 28.06
CA ALA A 25 12.93 8.94 27.25
C ALA A 25 13.20 9.23 25.76
N ALA A 26 14.06 10.21 25.46
CA ALA A 26 14.44 10.54 24.08
C ALA A 26 15.16 9.37 23.38
N ILE A 27 16.12 8.74 24.06
CA ILE A 27 16.87 7.59 23.51
C ILE A 27 15.93 6.40 23.28
N VAL A 28 15.08 6.06 24.26
CA VAL A 28 14.14 4.94 24.14
C VAL A 28 13.14 5.19 23.00
N THR A 29 12.64 6.42 22.85
CA THR A 29 11.73 6.78 21.77
C THR A 29 12.40 6.66 20.40
N MET A 30 13.64 7.15 20.26
CA MET A 30 14.40 7.04 19.02
C MET A 30 14.64 5.58 18.62
N VAL A 31 15.02 4.73 19.58
CA VAL A 31 15.22 3.30 19.34
C VAL A 31 13.90 2.62 18.97
N GLY A 32 12.79 2.97 19.63
CA GLY A 32 11.46 2.45 19.31
C GLY A 32 11.01 2.79 17.90
N ILE A 33 11.13 4.06 17.49
CA ILE A 33 10.79 4.50 16.14
C ILE A 33 11.70 3.82 15.11
N GLY A 34 13.01 3.78 15.35
CA GLY A 34 13.96 3.16 14.44
C GLY A 34 13.69 1.67 14.21
N SER A 35 13.45 0.92 15.29
CA SER A 35 13.10 -0.50 15.22
C SER A 35 11.74 -0.73 14.57
N GLY A 36 10.75 0.12 14.86
CA GLY A 36 9.43 0.07 14.24
C GLY A 36 9.50 0.27 12.74
N LEU A 37 10.18 1.33 12.28
CA LEU A 37 10.38 1.60 10.85
C LEU A 37 11.13 0.47 10.16
N GLN A 38 12.21 -0.04 10.77
CA GLN A 38 12.94 -1.18 10.21
C GLN A 38 12.04 -2.41 10.05
N LYS A 39 11.19 -2.69 11.05
CA LYS A 39 10.22 -3.77 10.98
C LYS A 39 9.18 -3.53 9.89
N THR A 40 8.57 -2.34 9.81
CA THR A 40 7.57 -2.03 8.77
C THR A 40 8.18 -2.10 7.37
N THR A 41 9.38 -1.55 7.18
CA THR A 41 10.09 -1.64 5.90
C THR A 41 10.43 -3.10 5.58
N ARG A 42 10.90 -3.87 6.55
CA ARG A 42 11.17 -5.29 6.36
C ARG A 42 9.89 -6.05 6.01
N GLU A 43 8.77 -5.83 6.70
CA GLU A 43 7.48 -6.43 6.40
C GLU A 43 6.97 -6.03 5.00
N GLN A 44 7.20 -4.80 4.53
CA GLN A 44 6.88 -4.40 3.15
C GLN A 44 7.71 -5.15 2.11
N PHE A 45 8.94 -5.56 2.46
CA PHE A 45 9.80 -6.36 1.57
C PHE A 45 9.56 -7.87 1.73
N GLU A 46 9.25 -8.32 2.95
CA GLU A 46 8.96 -9.70 3.33
C GLU A 46 7.52 -10.12 3.08
N SER A 47 6.60 -9.19 2.76
CA SER A 47 5.29 -9.50 2.20
C SER A 47 5.44 -10.04 0.77
N GLU A 48 6.12 -11.18 0.66
CA GLU A 48 5.82 -12.38 -0.15
C GLU A 48 5.60 -12.24 -1.66
N ALA A 49 5.77 -11.08 -2.28
CA ALA A 49 5.54 -10.94 -3.72
C ALA A 49 6.67 -10.23 -4.48
N THR A 50 7.32 -9.23 -3.89
CA THR A 50 8.19 -8.34 -4.69
C THR A 50 9.51 -8.97 -5.15
N LEU A 51 10.04 -9.98 -4.44
CA LEU A 51 11.35 -10.57 -4.79
C LEU A 51 11.30 -11.50 -6.02
N THR A 52 10.13 -12.05 -6.35
CA THR A 52 9.92 -12.91 -7.54
C THR A 52 8.91 -12.31 -8.53
N GLN A 53 8.28 -11.18 -8.20
CA GLN A 53 7.35 -10.50 -9.08
C GLN A 53 8.07 -9.57 -10.05
N ILE A 54 7.99 -9.90 -11.34
CA ILE A 54 8.46 -9.04 -12.43
C ILE A 54 7.26 -8.27 -12.99
N SER A 55 7.23 -6.96 -12.77
CA SER A 55 6.21 -6.08 -13.34
C SER A 55 6.59 -5.69 -14.76
N VAL A 56 5.81 -6.18 -15.73
CA VAL A 56 6.00 -5.88 -17.15
C VAL A 56 5.07 -4.73 -17.56
N PHE A 57 5.66 -3.62 -17.98
CA PHE A 57 4.94 -2.44 -18.47
C PHE A 57 5.08 -2.33 -19.99
N ARG A 58 4.04 -1.82 -20.66
CA ARG A 58 4.16 -1.36 -22.05
C ARG A 58 5.06 -0.13 -22.05
N GLY A 59 6.04 -0.11 -22.95
CA GLY A 59 7.09 0.91 -22.94
C GLY A 59 6.56 2.35 -22.93
N SER A 60 6.91 3.08 -21.88
CA SER A 60 7.66 4.33 -22.02
C SER A 60 8.57 4.44 -20.79
N PHE A 61 9.68 3.72 -20.84
CA PHE A 61 10.73 3.87 -19.85
C PHE A 61 11.50 5.15 -20.19
N SER A 62 10.97 6.32 -19.82
CA SER A 62 11.75 7.55 -19.89
C SER A 62 12.80 7.53 -18.79
N ARG A 63 14.00 7.04 -19.13
CA ARG A 63 15.21 7.40 -18.39
C ARG A 63 15.51 8.88 -18.66
N GLY A 64 14.84 9.76 -17.93
CA GLY A 64 15.28 11.14 -17.70
C GLY A 64 15.09 12.15 -18.84
N GLY A 65 14.04 12.05 -19.65
CA GLY A 65 13.73 13.06 -20.67
C GLY A 65 12.23 13.31 -20.87
N PRO A 66 11.84 14.49 -21.40
CA PRO A 66 10.43 14.81 -21.66
C PRO A 66 9.81 13.73 -22.55
N PHE A 67 8.56 13.41 -22.23
CA PHE A 67 7.72 12.33 -22.77
C PHE A 67 7.86 12.21 -24.29
N VAL A 68 8.80 11.36 -24.76
CA VAL A 68 8.82 10.94 -26.16
C VAL A 68 7.76 9.84 -26.25
N SER A 69 6.62 10.19 -26.83
CA SER A 69 5.69 9.22 -27.38
C SER A 69 6.39 8.51 -28.52
N SER A 70 7.16 7.47 -28.20
CA SER A 70 7.65 6.52 -29.18
C SER A 70 6.42 5.82 -29.76
N THR A 71 5.97 6.30 -30.92
CA THR A 71 5.08 5.60 -31.85
C THR A 71 5.81 4.41 -32.48
N GLU A 72 6.57 3.68 -31.69
CA GLU A 72 7.00 2.33 -32.05
C GLU A 72 5.93 1.42 -31.50
N GLU A 73 5.44 0.54 -32.35
CA GLU A 73 4.39 -0.43 -32.12
C GLU A 73 4.82 -1.36 -30.97
N SER A 74 4.75 -0.86 -29.73
CA SER A 74 5.09 -1.65 -28.56
C SER A 74 4.14 -2.82 -28.54
N ASP A 75 4.70 -4.02 -28.70
CA ASP A 75 3.99 -5.29 -28.70
C ASP A 75 2.92 -5.22 -27.62
N ALA A 76 1.65 -5.14 -28.04
CA ALA A 76 0.58 -4.89 -27.11
C ALA A 76 0.56 -6.04 -26.10
N LEU A 77 0.41 -5.70 -24.80
CA LEU A 77 0.18 -6.68 -23.74
C LEU A 77 -1.18 -7.34 -23.97
N ASN A 78 -1.19 -8.29 -24.90
CA ASN A 78 -2.31 -9.08 -25.35
C ASN A 78 -2.19 -10.49 -24.78
N LYS A 79 -3.24 -11.30 -24.94
CA LYS A 79 -3.25 -12.71 -24.49
C LYS A 79 -2.03 -13.50 -24.98
N LYS A 80 -1.58 -13.27 -26.21
CA LYS A 80 -0.36 -13.89 -26.77
C LYS A 80 0.92 -13.53 -26.00
N ALA A 81 1.02 -12.32 -25.47
CA ALA A 81 2.15 -11.91 -24.65
C ALA A 81 2.13 -12.62 -23.30
N ILE A 82 0.94 -12.82 -22.72
CA ILE A 82 0.75 -13.60 -21.48
C ILE A 82 1.22 -15.04 -21.68
N ASP A 83 0.80 -15.68 -22.78
CA ASP A 83 1.20 -17.07 -23.09
C ASP A 83 2.71 -17.19 -23.28
N ARG A 84 3.34 -16.26 -24.03
CA ARG A 84 4.80 -16.23 -24.21
C ARG A 84 5.56 -16.07 -22.89
N ILE A 85 5.08 -15.23 -21.98
CA ILE A 85 5.73 -15.02 -20.68
C ILE A 85 5.55 -16.25 -19.79
N LYS A 86 4.39 -16.91 -19.85
CA LYS A 86 4.13 -18.14 -19.11
C LYS A 86 5.02 -19.30 -19.56
N ASP A 87 5.42 -19.33 -20.82
CA ASP A 87 6.29 -20.37 -21.37
C ASP A 87 7.78 -20.20 -20.98
N ILE A 88 8.15 -19.10 -20.30
CA ILE A 88 9.52 -18.90 -19.82
C ILE A 88 9.78 -19.80 -18.61
N GLU A 89 10.88 -20.54 -18.63
CA GLU A 89 11.30 -21.42 -17.54
C GLU A 89 11.49 -20.61 -16.24
N GLY A 90 10.82 -21.04 -15.16
CA GLY A 90 10.83 -20.36 -13.86
C GLY A 90 9.64 -19.44 -13.59
N VAL A 91 8.73 -19.24 -14.55
CA VAL A 91 7.50 -18.45 -14.34
C VAL A 91 6.38 -19.34 -13.79
N GLU A 92 6.04 -19.14 -12.51
CA GLU A 92 4.97 -19.90 -11.83
C GLU A 92 3.56 -19.40 -12.22
N ALA A 93 3.39 -18.08 -12.32
CA ALA A 93 2.11 -17.47 -12.65
C ALA A 93 2.30 -16.11 -13.35
N VAL A 94 1.41 -15.81 -14.31
CA VAL A 94 1.32 -14.51 -14.96
C VAL A 94 -0.03 -13.91 -14.63
N VAL A 95 -0.02 -12.75 -13.96
CA VAL A 95 -1.23 -12.03 -13.56
C VAL A 95 -1.34 -10.73 -14.36
N PRO A 96 -2.27 -10.63 -15.34
CA PRO A 96 -2.54 -9.36 -16.00
C PRO A 96 -3.12 -8.37 -14.99
N ASN A 97 -2.56 -7.17 -14.95
CA ASN A 97 -3.06 -6.06 -14.15
C ASN A 97 -3.74 -5.05 -15.08
N ILE A 98 -5.07 -4.92 -14.94
CA ILE A 98 -5.85 -3.93 -15.69
C ILE A 98 -6.44 -2.98 -14.66
N ASN A 99 -6.03 -1.71 -14.74
CA ASN A 99 -6.51 -0.66 -13.85
C ASN A 99 -7.24 0.38 -14.68
N VAL A 100 -8.52 0.60 -14.39
CA VAL A 100 -9.35 1.60 -15.08
C VAL A 100 -9.88 2.58 -14.05
N ALA A 101 -9.55 3.86 -14.21
CA ALA A 101 -10.16 4.92 -13.42
C ALA A 101 -11.61 5.13 -13.89
N ILE A 102 -12.55 5.14 -12.95
CA ILE A 102 -13.96 5.41 -13.20
C ILE A 102 -14.48 6.41 -12.17
N ASP A 103 -15.50 7.16 -12.57
CA ASP A 103 -16.30 7.96 -11.64
C ASP A 103 -17.53 7.15 -11.24
N LEU A 104 -17.66 6.90 -9.94
CA LEU A 104 -18.80 6.28 -9.30
C LEU A 104 -19.79 7.36 -8.88
N GLN A 105 -21.05 7.16 -9.23
CA GLN A 105 -22.15 8.01 -8.78
C GLN A 105 -23.19 7.15 -8.07
N VAL A 106 -23.41 7.43 -6.77
CA VAL A 106 -24.39 6.71 -5.94
C VAL A 106 -25.15 7.74 -5.10
N ASP A 107 -26.48 7.73 -5.19
CA ASP A 107 -27.40 8.59 -4.41
C ASP A 107 -27.02 10.09 -4.36
N GLY A 108 -26.44 10.60 -5.44
CA GLY A 108 -26.03 12.01 -5.58
C GLY A 108 -24.60 12.31 -5.14
N GLY A 109 -23.91 11.38 -4.48
CA GLY A 109 -22.47 11.45 -4.21
C GLY A 109 -21.64 11.00 -5.42
N VAL A 110 -20.50 11.64 -5.64
CA VAL A 110 -19.53 11.32 -6.68
C VAL A 110 -18.21 10.91 -6.02
N SER A 111 -17.60 9.84 -6.53
CA SER A 111 -16.29 9.37 -6.09
C SER A 111 -15.50 8.85 -7.27
N SER A 112 -14.22 9.18 -7.38
CA SER A 112 -13.35 8.55 -8.36
C SER A 112 -12.72 7.30 -7.75
N ALA A 113 -12.84 6.17 -8.42
CA ALA A 113 -12.30 4.89 -7.98
C ALA A 113 -11.58 4.17 -9.11
N TYR A 114 -10.67 3.26 -8.75
CA TYR A 114 -10.02 2.38 -9.71
C TYR A 114 -10.69 1.01 -9.68
N ILE A 115 -11.17 0.55 -10.83
CA ILE A 115 -11.52 -0.85 -11.03
C ILE A 115 -10.24 -1.60 -11.40
N VAL A 116 -9.92 -2.61 -10.59
CA VAL A 116 -8.80 -3.52 -10.82
C VAL A 116 -9.32 -4.85 -11.32
N GLY A 117 -8.88 -5.26 -12.51
CA GLY A 117 -9.11 -6.60 -13.02
C GLY A 117 -8.31 -7.62 -12.22
N VAL A 118 -8.98 -8.56 -11.58
CA VAL A 118 -8.34 -9.60 -10.75
C VAL A 118 -8.43 -10.97 -11.43
N THR A 119 -7.44 -11.81 -11.17
CA THR A 119 -7.41 -13.22 -11.61
C THR A 119 -7.90 -14.15 -10.51
N GLU A 120 -8.14 -15.42 -10.85
CA GLU A 120 -8.51 -16.47 -9.88
C GLU A 120 -7.49 -16.56 -8.73
N TYR A 121 -6.21 -16.46 -9.08
CA TYR A 121 -5.09 -16.46 -8.14
C TYR A 121 -5.16 -15.30 -7.13
N SER A 122 -5.46 -14.10 -7.61
CA SER A 122 -5.61 -12.92 -6.76
C SER A 122 -6.86 -12.98 -5.88
N LEU A 123 -7.95 -13.57 -6.39
CA LEU A 123 -9.20 -13.77 -5.66
C LEU A 123 -9.02 -14.78 -4.51
N GLU A 124 -8.28 -15.86 -4.73
CA GLU A 124 -8.05 -16.88 -3.72
C GLU A 124 -7.27 -16.33 -2.52
N LYS A 125 -6.29 -15.46 -2.76
CA LYS A 125 -5.52 -14.78 -1.71
C LYS A 125 -6.26 -13.67 -0.98
N LEU A 126 -7.40 -13.21 -1.49
CA LEU A 126 -8.15 -12.12 -0.87
C LEU A 126 -8.95 -12.61 0.35
N GLU A 127 -8.76 -11.97 1.50
CA GLU A 127 -9.60 -12.18 2.68
C GLU A 127 -10.83 -11.26 2.60
N LEU A 128 -12.02 -11.86 2.67
CA LEU A 128 -13.29 -11.12 2.66
C LEU A 128 -13.86 -11.04 4.07
N LYS A 129 -14.17 -9.82 4.51
CA LYS A 129 -14.84 -9.59 5.79
C LYS A 129 -16.31 -10.03 5.75
N GLU A 130 -16.99 -9.73 4.64
CA GLU A 130 -18.39 -10.08 4.40
C GLU A 130 -18.61 -10.40 2.91
N GLY A 131 -19.64 -11.21 2.62
CA GLY A 131 -20.03 -11.58 1.25
C GLY A 131 -19.38 -12.85 0.74
N ARG A 132 -19.28 -12.97 -0.60
CA ARG A 132 -18.70 -14.14 -1.29
C ARG A 132 -17.71 -13.68 -2.35
N LYS A 133 -16.67 -14.50 -2.58
CA LYS A 133 -15.78 -14.32 -3.74
C LYS A 133 -16.62 -14.56 -5.00
N PHE A 134 -16.46 -13.70 -6.00
CA PHE A 134 -17.11 -13.91 -7.29
C PHE A 134 -16.36 -14.97 -8.09
N ARG A 135 -17.09 -15.72 -8.92
CA ARG A 135 -16.49 -16.63 -9.89
C ARG A 135 -16.15 -15.84 -11.14
N LEU A 136 -15.01 -16.09 -11.79
CA LEU A 136 -14.57 -15.36 -12.99
C LEU A 136 -15.57 -15.36 -14.17
N LYS A 137 -16.56 -16.27 -14.17
CA LYS A 137 -17.62 -16.34 -15.18
C LYS A 137 -18.87 -15.51 -14.84
N GLU A 138 -18.95 -14.96 -13.64
CA GLU A 138 -20.07 -14.12 -13.21
C GLU A 138 -19.84 -12.68 -13.67
N MET A 139 -20.71 -12.15 -14.53
CA MET A 139 -20.67 -10.75 -14.95
C MET A 139 -21.40 -9.86 -13.94
N GLY A 140 -20.84 -8.69 -13.65
CA GLY A 140 -21.46 -7.69 -12.77
C GLY A 140 -21.22 -7.88 -11.27
N SER A 141 -20.36 -8.81 -10.87
CA SER A 141 -19.93 -8.94 -9.47
C SER A 141 -18.68 -8.12 -9.20
N ILE A 142 -18.72 -7.26 -8.18
CA ILE A 142 -17.61 -6.39 -7.80
C ILE A 142 -17.33 -6.62 -6.30
N VAL A 143 -16.05 -6.70 -5.95
CA VAL A 143 -15.62 -6.63 -4.55
C VAL A 143 -15.25 -5.19 -4.24
N VAL A 144 -15.83 -4.67 -3.19
CA VAL A 144 -15.67 -3.28 -2.77
C VAL A 144 -14.81 -3.24 -1.52
N GLY A 145 -13.82 -2.36 -1.50
CA GLY A 145 -12.99 -2.12 -0.31
C GLY A 145 -13.81 -1.51 0.82
N ASP A 146 -13.43 -1.80 2.05
CA ASP A 146 -14.08 -1.32 3.28
C ASP A 146 -14.20 0.21 3.34
N ARG A 147 -13.22 0.94 2.77
CA ARG A 147 -13.16 2.40 2.78
C ARG A 147 -13.75 3.08 1.55
N VAL A 148 -14.29 2.33 0.59
CA VAL A 148 -14.87 2.93 -0.62
C VAL A 148 -16.07 3.82 -0.28
N ALA A 149 -16.85 3.45 0.75
CA ALA A 149 -17.94 4.29 1.26
C ALA A 149 -17.47 5.64 1.83
N GLU A 150 -16.26 5.71 2.39
CA GLU A 150 -15.67 6.96 2.93
C GLU A 150 -15.20 7.91 1.82
N THR A 151 -15.10 7.44 0.58
CA THR A 151 -14.54 8.21 -0.53
C THR A 151 -15.61 8.95 -1.34
N PHE A 152 -16.90 8.75 -1.02
CA PHE A 152 -18.00 9.46 -1.66
C PHE A 152 -18.15 10.86 -1.09
N PHE A 153 -18.12 11.86 -1.98
CA PHE A 153 -18.37 13.26 -1.64
C PHE A 153 -19.62 13.74 -2.37
N ASN A 154 -20.43 14.59 -1.73
CA ASN A 154 -21.65 15.12 -2.35
C ASN A 154 -21.36 16.45 -3.06
N PRO A 155 -21.32 16.52 -4.40
CA PRO A 155 -21.05 17.75 -5.14
C PRO A 155 -22.09 18.87 -4.92
N LYS A 156 -23.23 18.60 -4.26
CA LYS A 156 -24.25 19.61 -3.93
C LYS A 156 -24.09 20.24 -2.54
N THR A 157 -23.23 19.70 -1.68
CA THR A 157 -22.93 20.24 -0.35
C THR A 157 -21.42 20.21 -0.19
N GLU A 158 -20.77 21.38 -0.22
CA GLU A 158 -19.34 21.53 0.08
C GLU A 158 -19.04 21.16 1.55
N GLU A 159 -19.06 19.88 1.90
CA GLU A 159 -18.46 19.33 3.13
C GLU A 159 -17.87 17.94 2.92
#